data_AF-A0A317XMC5-F1
#
_entry.id   AF-A0A317XMC5-F1
#
_cell.length_a   1.000
_cell.length_b   1.000
_cell.length_c   1.000
_cell.angle_alpha   90.00
_cell.angle_beta   90.00
_cell.angle_gamma   90.00
#
_symmetry.space_group_name_H-M   'P 1'
#
loop_
_entity.id
_entity.type
_entity.pdbx_description
1 polymer ?
#
loop_
_entity_poly.entity_id
_entity_poly.type
_entity_poly.pdbx_seq_one_letter_code
_entity_poly.pdbx_strand_id
1 'polypeptide(L)'
;MCKHILNAQVSIRAPCCQKFFDCPECHAESQDHSLRKTVELAFVCKKCRKAFRKDLAQYEESDEYCPHCDNHYVIDAKTPQAMLSVEGEDARVDNRMLKDERMRYDPRKDFFGRRVAAQETERIDEGGVIQAIRDRNEGRLGPDGLPIDAAGPVGEDGKPILDASSLHAPGRRAYNKFDDDDLDWS
;
A
#
# COMPACT_ATOMS: atom_id res chain seq x y z
N MET A 1 14.09 -21.35 -18.61
CA MET A 1 13.04 -21.76 -17.64
C MET A 1 12.10 -20.58 -17.49
N CYS A 2 10.80 -20.79 -17.63
CA CYS A 2 9.78 -19.74 -17.39
C CYS A 2 9.84 -19.34 -15.91
N LYS A 3 9.68 -18.03 -15.64
CA LYS A 3 9.55 -17.51 -14.28
C LYS A 3 8.15 -17.79 -13.71
N HIS A 4 7.15 -17.87 -14.59
CA HIS A 4 5.73 -17.98 -14.25
C HIS A 4 5.26 -19.42 -14.03
N ILE A 5 5.77 -20.38 -14.83
CA ILE A 5 5.42 -21.81 -14.76
C ILE A 5 6.71 -22.62 -14.59
N LEU A 6 6.94 -23.12 -13.38
CA LEU A 6 8.19 -23.82 -13.02
C LEU A 6 8.32 -25.18 -13.70
N ASN A 7 7.20 -25.84 -13.97
CA ASN A 7 7.13 -27.19 -14.53
C ASN A 7 6.86 -27.21 -16.05
N ALA A 8 7.08 -26.12 -16.77
CA ALA A 8 6.83 -26.05 -18.21
C ALA A 8 7.72 -27.03 -19.00
N GLN A 9 7.13 -28.06 -19.60
CA GLN A 9 7.85 -29.14 -20.29
C GLN A 9 8.04 -28.95 -21.80
N VAL A 10 7.23 -28.08 -22.40
CA VAL A 10 7.28 -27.72 -23.82
C VAL A 10 7.48 -26.22 -23.97
N SER A 11 8.06 -25.80 -25.10
CA SER A 11 8.02 -24.42 -25.54
C SER A 11 7.14 -24.30 -26.78
N ILE A 12 6.32 -23.25 -26.81
CA ILE A 12 5.29 -23.00 -27.82
C ILE A 12 5.80 -21.91 -28.76
N ARG A 13 5.66 -22.12 -30.07
CA ARG A 13 5.94 -21.07 -31.05
C ARG A 13 4.79 -20.07 -31.08
N ALA A 14 5.08 -18.82 -30.76
CA ALA A 14 4.12 -17.73 -30.91
C ALA A 14 3.93 -17.42 -32.42
N PRO A 15 2.70 -17.44 -32.97
CA PRO A 15 2.46 -17.18 -34.38
C PRO A 15 2.68 -15.72 -34.79
N CYS A 16 2.69 -14.79 -33.82
CA CYS A 16 2.93 -13.36 -34.07
C CYS A 16 4.41 -13.03 -34.33
N CYS A 17 5.34 -13.45 -33.45
CA CYS A 17 6.78 -13.16 -33.60
C CYS A 17 7.58 -14.34 -34.16
N GLN A 18 6.95 -15.51 -34.34
CA GLN A 18 7.60 -16.77 -34.72
C GLN A 18 8.70 -17.26 -33.76
N LYS A 19 8.78 -16.70 -32.55
CA LYS A 19 9.71 -17.08 -31.49
C LYS A 19 9.09 -18.12 -30.55
N PHE A 20 9.92 -18.87 -29.84
CA PHE A 20 9.50 -19.85 -28.86
C PHE A 20 9.43 -19.26 -27.46
N PHE A 21 8.32 -19.49 -26.77
CA PHE A 21 8.11 -19.09 -25.39
C PHE A 21 7.55 -20.25 -24.59
N ASP A 22 7.84 -20.28 -23.30
CA ASP A 22 7.38 -21.33 -22.40
C ASP A 22 5.94 -21.10 -21.90
N CYS A 23 5.49 -19.83 -21.86
CA CYS A 23 4.27 -19.39 -21.21
C CYS A 23 3.81 -18.05 -21.86
N PRO A 24 2.50 -17.73 -21.88
CA PRO A 24 1.99 -16.51 -22.51
C PRO A 24 2.49 -15.23 -21.81
N GLU A 25 2.76 -15.28 -20.51
CA GLU A 25 3.32 -14.17 -19.74
C GLU A 25 4.76 -13.85 -20.17
N CYS A 26 5.59 -14.86 -20.45
CA CYS A 26 6.92 -14.63 -21.03
C CYS A 26 6.86 -13.99 -22.43
N HIS A 27 5.80 -14.23 -23.21
CA HIS A 27 5.61 -13.52 -24.48
C HIS A 27 5.27 -12.05 -24.22
N ALA A 28 4.33 -11.76 -23.33
CA ALA A 28 3.93 -10.40 -22.98
C ALA A 28 5.06 -9.56 -22.38
N GLU A 29 5.96 -10.16 -21.59
CA GLU A 29 7.13 -9.46 -21.04
C GLU A 29 8.20 -9.14 -22.08
N SER A 30 8.29 -9.93 -23.14
CA SER A 30 9.37 -9.82 -24.13
C SER A 30 8.95 -9.13 -25.42
N GLN A 31 7.65 -8.90 -25.63
CA GLN A 31 7.08 -8.39 -26.87
C GLN A 31 5.95 -7.40 -26.59
N ASP A 32 5.91 -6.29 -27.33
CA ASP A 32 4.96 -5.19 -27.11
C ASP A 32 3.58 -5.40 -27.79
N HIS A 33 3.21 -6.64 -28.10
CA HIS A 33 1.94 -6.93 -28.78
C HIS A 33 1.24 -8.17 -28.22
N SER A 34 -0.07 -8.26 -28.45
CA SER A 34 -0.89 -9.37 -27.97
C SER A 34 -0.65 -10.64 -28.80
N LEU A 35 -0.71 -11.80 -28.12
CA LEU A 35 -0.54 -13.10 -28.75
C LEU A 35 -1.71 -13.39 -29.71
N ARG A 36 -1.40 -13.66 -30.97
CA ARG A 36 -2.40 -14.05 -31.97
C ARG A 36 -2.86 -15.50 -31.71
N LYS A 37 -4.17 -15.72 -31.70
CA LYS A 37 -4.77 -17.06 -31.55
C LYS A 37 -4.74 -17.81 -32.89
N THR A 38 -4.23 -19.03 -32.89
CA THR A 38 -4.25 -19.95 -34.04
C THR A 38 -4.70 -21.33 -33.59
N VAL A 39 -5.27 -22.10 -34.51
CA VAL A 39 -5.73 -23.48 -34.26
C VAL A 39 -4.56 -24.45 -34.29
N GLU A 40 -3.62 -24.23 -35.21
CA GLU A 40 -2.39 -25.02 -35.30
C GLU A 40 -1.33 -24.42 -34.39
N LEU A 41 -0.74 -25.24 -33.52
CA LEU A 41 0.37 -24.86 -32.66
C LEU A 41 1.58 -25.73 -32.93
N ALA A 42 2.76 -25.10 -32.91
CA ALA A 42 4.03 -25.79 -33.00
C ALA A 42 4.70 -25.80 -31.62
N PHE A 43 5.04 -26.99 -31.15
CA PHE A 43 5.64 -27.24 -29.86
C PHE A 43 7.06 -27.80 -30.02
N VAL A 44 7.93 -27.50 -29.06
CA VAL A 44 9.23 -28.15 -28.90
C VAL A 44 9.29 -28.77 -27.52
N CYS A 45 9.45 -30.09 -27.45
CA CYS A 45 9.56 -30.78 -26.17
C CYS A 45 10.95 -30.60 -25.58
N LYS A 46 11.05 -30.22 -24.29
CA LYS A 46 12.35 -29.99 -23.64
C LYS A 46 13.13 -31.28 -23.35
N LYS A 47 12.44 -32.42 -23.19
CA LYS A 47 13.09 -33.73 -22.99
C LYS A 47 13.83 -34.22 -24.24
N CYS A 48 13.15 -34.29 -25.39
CA CYS A 48 13.73 -34.80 -26.64
C CYS A 48 14.22 -33.72 -27.62
N ARG A 49 13.91 -32.44 -27.37
CA ARG A 49 14.25 -31.27 -28.21
C ARG A 49 13.74 -31.33 -29.65
N LYS A 50 12.81 -32.24 -29.94
CA LYS A 50 12.16 -32.35 -31.26
C LYS A 50 10.95 -31.43 -31.33
N ALA A 51 10.80 -30.77 -32.48
CA ALA A 51 9.65 -29.95 -32.80
C ALA A 51 8.54 -30.80 -33.39
N PHE A 52 7.31 -30.60 -32.94
CA PHE A 52 6.11 -31.23 -33.50
C PHE A 52 4.98 -30.21 -33.62
N ARG A 53 3.99 -30.51 -34.45
CA ARG A 53 2.82 -29.66 -34.67
C ARG A 53 1.58 -30.41 -34.24
N LYS A 54 0.65 -29.69 -33.62
CA LYS A 54 -0.62 -30.23 -33.18
C LYS A 54 -1.74 -29.23 -33.46
N ASP A 55 -2.84 -29.75 -33.97
CA ASP A 55 -4.04 -28.97 -34.25
C ASP A 55 -4.98 -29.05 -33.05
N LEU A 56 -5.27 -27.90 -32.45
CA LEU A 56 -6.13 -27.82 -31.26
C LEU A 56 -7.61 -28.08 -31.55
N ALA A 57 -8.02 -28.15 -32.81
CA ALA A 57 -9.42 -28.44 -33.19
C ALA A 57 -9.81 -29.91 -32.95
N GLN A 58 -8.85 -30.82 -32.98
CA GLN A 58 -9.03 -32.25 -32.74
C GLN A 58 -8.11 -32.64 -31.59
N TYR A 59 -8.58 -32.41 -30.36
CA TYR A 59 -7.84 -32.73 -29.15
C TYR A 59 -8.34 -34.06 -28.59
N GLU A 60 -7.48 -35.08 -28.62
CA GLU A 60 -7.75 -36.42 -28.06
C GLU A 60 -6.77 -36.72 -26.91
N GLU A 61 -7.11 -37.64 -26.00
CA GLU A 61 -6.27 -37.99 -24.83
C GLU A 61 -4.86 -38.47 -25.23
N SER A 62 -4.73 -39.10 -26.40
CA SER A 62 -3.44 -39.50 -26.98
C SER A 62 -2.50 -38.32 -27.23
N ASP A 63 -3.05 -37.11 -27.37
CA ASP A 63 -2.30 -35.90 -27.71
C ASP A 63 -1.66 -35.23 -26.51
N GLU A 64 -1.92 -35.70 -25.29
CA GLU A 64 -1.29 -35.17 -24.07
C GLU A 64 0.21 -35.51 -23.97
N TYR A 65 0.67 -36.41 -24.83
CA TYR A 65 2.02 -36.93 -24.86
C TYR A 65 2.79 -36.44 -26.08
N CYS A 66 4.09 -36.25 -25.91
CA CYS A 66 4.97 -35.95 -27.04
C CYS A 66 5.13 -37.19 -27.93
N PRO A 67 4.91 -37.10 -29.26
CA PRO A 67 4.96 -38.25 -30.19
C PRO A 67 6.36 -38.85 -30.39
N HIS A 68 7.38 -38.29 -29.72
CA HIS A 68 8.76 -38.71 -29.86
C HIS A 68 9.37 -39.33 -28.61
N CYS A 69 8.79 -39.10 -27.43
CA CYS A 69 9.38 -39.54 -26.16
C CYS A 69 8.34 -39.81 -25.07
N ASP A 70 7.06 -39.88 -25.43
CA ASP A 70 5.91 -40.14 -24.56
C ASP A 70 5.89 -39.28 -23.30
N ASN A 71 6.41 -38.06 -23.44
CA ASN A 71 6.46 -37.13 -22.35
C ASN A 71 5.11 -36.42 -22.22
N HIS A 72 4.43 -36.60 -21.09
CA HIS A 72 3.21 -35.88 -20.76
C HIS A 72 3.51 -34.39 -20.57
N TYR A 73 2.94 -33.54 -21.43
CA TYR A 73 3.23 -32.10 -21.41
C TYR A 73 2.05 -31.26 -20.92
N VAL A 74 0.88 -31.86 -20.76
CA VAL A 74 -0.34 -31.23 -20.25
C VAL A 74 -0.44 -31.51 -18.75
N ILE A 75 0.32 -30.78 -17.96
CA ILE A 75 0.41 -30.97 -16.50
C ILE A 75 -0.05 -29.69 -15.79
N ASP A 76 -0.68 -29.85 -14.62
CA ASP A 76 -1.06 -28.74 -13.74
C ASP A 76 0.10 -27.78 -13.49
N ALA A 77 -0.13 -26.51 -13.80
CA ALA A 77 0.90 -25.47 -13.70
C ALA A 77 1.29 -25.22 -12.24
N LYS A 78 2.59 -25.38 -11.93
CA LYS A 78 3.19 -24.99 -10.64
C LYS A 78 3.64 -23.54 -10.73
N THR A 79 2.85 -22.64 -10.16
CA THR A 79 3.20 -21.23 -10.02
C THR A 79 4.07 -21.02 -8.77
N PRO A 80 5.05 -20.10 -8.82
CA PRO A 80 5.83 -19.76 -7.63
C PRO A 80 4.91 -19.10 -6.59
N GLN A 81 4.64 -19.80 -5.49
CA GLN A 81 3.98 -19.18 -4.35
C GLN A 81 5.01 -18.39 -3.55
N ALA A 82 4.81 -17.08 -3.45
CA ALA A 82 5.61 -16.23 -2.57
C ALA A 82 5.27 -16.59 -1.11
N MET A 83 6.01 -17.53 -0.53
CA MET A 83 5.95 -17.78 0.91
C MET A 83 6.74 -16.66 1.60
N LEU A 84 6.06 -15.86 2.40
CA LEU A 84 6.70 -14.87 3.26
C LEU A 84 7.29 -15.61 4.47
N SER A 85 8.53 -16.08 4.36
CA SER A 85 9.24 -16.64 5.51
C SER A 85 9.68 -15.51 6.42
N VAL A 86 9.10 -15.44 7.63
CA VAL A 86 9.61 -14.57 8.68
C VAL A 86 10.85 -15.26 9.25
N GLU A 87 12.02 -14.85 8.80
CA GLU A 87 13.28 -15.28 9.40
C GLU A 87 13.35 -14.71 10.82
N GLY A 88 12.96 -15.52 11.80
CA GLY A 88 13.19 -15.22 13.20
C GLY A 88 14.67 -15.40 13.51
N GLU A 89 15.40 -14.30 13.66
CA GLU A 89 16.76 -14.31 14.18
C GLU A 89 16.78 -14.92 15.60
N ASP A 90 17.94 -15.39 16.08
CA ASP A 90 18.07 -16.14 17.34
C ASP A 90 17.30 -15.45 18.47
N ALA A 91 16.42 -16.20 19.14
CA ALA A 91 15.57 -15.73 20.23
C ALA A 91 16.34 -15.01 21.35
N ARG A 92 17.65 -15.30 21.52
CA ARG A 92 18.50 -14.60 22.49
C ARG A 92 18.87 -13.18 22.09
N VAL A 93 18.97 -12.91 20.79
CA VAL A 93 19.36 -11.61 20.22
C VAL A 93 18.11 -10.75 20.02
N ASP A 94 17.03 -11.33 19.49
CA ASP A 94 15.78 -10.62 19.20
C ASP A 94 14.56 -11.23 19.91
N ASN A 95 14.32 -10.78 21.15
CA ASN A 95 13.14 -11.14 21.95
C ASN A 95 11.81 -10.54 21.45
N ARG A 96 11.80 -9.85 20.30
CA ARG A 96 10.61 -9.14 19.81
C ARG A 96 9.53 -10.07 19.28
N MET A 97 9.92 -11.25 18.75
CA MET A 97 9.04 -12.26 18.18
C MET A 97 8.43 -13.20 19.24
N LEU A 98 8.96 -13.21 20.46
CA LEU A 98 8.46 -14.04 21.56
C LEU A 98 7.32 -13.34 22.29
N LYS A 99 6.15 -13.97 22.30
CA LYS A 99 4.98 -13.50 23.05
C LYS A 99 5.02 -14.09 24.46
N ASP A 100 5.13 -13.24 25.49
CA ASP A 100 4.97 -13.67 26.88
C ASP A 100 3.48 -13.82 27.19
N GLU A 101 3.03 -15.04 27.46
CA GLU A 101 1.61 -15.35 27.73
C GLU A 101 1.12 -14.77 29.07
N ARG A 102 2.02 -14.35 29.97
CA ARG A 102 1.65 -13.73 31.25
C ARG A 102 1.17 -12.29 31.09
N MET A 103 1.62 -11.60 30.04
CA MET A 103 1.15 -10.26 29.71
C MET A 103 0.03 -10.34 28.69
N ARG A 104 -1.20 -10.14 29.16
CA ARG A 104 -2.41 -10.22 28.34
C ARG A 104 -2.53 -9.08 27.33
N TYR A 105 -1.85 -7.95 27.55
CA TYR A 105 -1.97 -6.74 26.74
C TYR A 105 -0.72 -5.86 26.86
N ASP A 106 -0.11 -5.50 25.72
CA ASP A 106 0.96 -4.50 25.67
C ASP A 106 0.47 -3.32 24.82
N PRO A 107 0.03 -2.21 25.45
CA PRO A 107 -0.54 -1.05 24.75
C PRO A 107 0.37 -0.45 23.66
N ARG A 108 1.68 -0.75 23.72
CA ARG A 108 2.67 -0.26 22.75
C ARG A 108 2.74 -1.12 21.49
N LYS A 109 2.44 -2.42 21.58
CA LYS A 109 2.50 -3.39 20.47
C LYS A 109 1.14 -3.64 19.83
N ASP A 110 0.07 -3.46 20.61
CA ASP A 110 -1.29 -3.65 20.13
C ASP A 110 -1.77 -2.38 19.40
N PHE A 111 -1.89 -2.47 18.07
CA PHE A 111 -2.35 -1.37 17.22
C PHE A 111 -3.70 -0.79 17.66
N PHE A 112 -4.60 -1.66 18.18
CA PHE A 112 -5.88 -1.25 18.73
C PHE A 112 -5.75 -0.51 20.06
N GLY A 113 -4.76 -0.85 20.90
CA GLY A 113 -4.54 -0.19 22.19
C GLY A 113 -3.95 1.20 22.08
N ARG A 114 -3.08 1.41 21.09
CA ARG A 114 -2.57 2.74 20.79
C ARG A 114 -3.67 3.71 20.37
N ARG A 115 -4.71 3.21 19.70
CA ARG A 115 -5.85 4.01 19.23
C ARG A 115 -6.78 4.43 20.36
N VAL A 116 -7.00 3.54 21.34
CA VAL A 116 -7.80 3.80 22.54
C VAL A 116 -7.02 4.69 23.52
N ALA A 117 -5.75 4.37 23.81
CA ALA A 117 -4.91 5.19 24.68
C ALA A 117 -4.69 6.62 24.14
N ALA A 118 -4.61 6.80 22.82
CA ALA A 118 -4.55 8.13 22.20
C ALA A 118 -5.88 8.91 22.30
N GLN A 119 -7.01 8.23 22.49
CA GLN A 119 -8.28 8.89 22.83
C GLN A 119 -8.38 9.24 24.32
N GLU A 120 -7.67 8.50 25.18
CA GLU A 120 -7.75 8.64 26.65
C GLU A 120 -6.74 9.63 27.23
N THR A 121 -5.68 10.03 26.51
CA THR A 121 -4.81 11.11 27.00
C THR A 121 -5.57 12.44 26.97
N GLU A 122 -5.99 12.88 28.14
CA GLU A 122 -6.70 14.12 28.52
C GLU A 122 -5.93 15.42 28.20
N ARG A 123 -5.33 15.52 27.00
CA ARG A 123 -4.67 16.73 26.53
C ARG A 123 -4.86 16.86 25.02
N ILE A 124 -6.06 17.28 24.64
CA ILE A 124 -6.44 18.33 23.68
C ILE A 124 -7.95 18.48 23.91
N ASP A 125 -8.30 19.50 24.70
CA ASP A 125 -9.55 20.26 24.79
C ASP A 125 -10.83 19.52 24.37
N GLU A 126 -11.80 19.39 25.29
CA GLU A 126 -13.13 18.81 25.03
C GLU A 126 -13.74 19.34 23.72
N GLY A 127 -13.59 18.55 22.66
CA GLY A 127 -14.07 18.90 21.32
C GLY A 127 -13.05 18.77 20.19
N GLY A 128 -11.75 18.89 20.44
CA GLY A 128 -10.70 18.76 19.42
C GLY A 128 -11.00 19.48 18.08
N VAL A 129 -10.44 18.96 16.98
CA VAL A 129 -10.64 19.53 15.63
C VAL A 129 -12.08 19.37 15.14
N ILE A 130 -12.82 18.36 15.64
CA ILE A 130 -14.17 18.04 15.17
C ILE A 130 -15.18 19.09 15.67
N GLN A 131 -15.06 19.52 16.92
CA GLN A 131 -15.89 20.59 17.48
C GLN A 131 -15.57 21.92 16.82
N ALA A 132 -14.29 22.23 16.59
CA ALA A 132 -13.88 23.44 15.87
C ALA A 132 -14.45 23.49 14.43
N ILE A 133 -14.56 22.35 13.76
CA ILE A 133 -15.21 22.25 12.44
C ILE A 133 -16.73 22.45 12.56
N ARG A 134 -17.39 21.89 13.58
CA ARG A 134 -18.82 22.13 13.83
C ARG A 134 -19.10 23.60 14.13
N ASP A 135 -18.34 24.22 15.03
CA ASP A 135 -18.52 25.63 15.40
C ASP A 135 -18.29 26.56 14.21
N ARG A 136 -17.36 26.20 13.30
CA ARG A 136 -17.18 26.91 12.03
C ARG A 136 -18.38 26.73 11.09
N ASN A 137 -18.90 25.52 10.96
CA ASN A 137 -20.05 25.22 10.11
C ASN A 137 -21.35 25.85 10.64
N GLU A 138 -21.48 25.92 11.96
CA GLU A 138 -22.61 26.55 12.67
C GLU A 138 -22.43 28.08 12.78
N GLY A 139 -21.32 28.63 12.26
CA GLY A 139 -21.07 30.06 12.18
C GLY A 139 -20.81 30.74 13.53
N ARG A 140 -20.44 29.95 14.55
CA ARG A 140 -20.20 30.42 15.92
C ARG A 140 -18.83 31.06 16.12
N LEU A 141 -17.97 31.07 15.10
CA LEU A 141 -16.62 31.64 15.11
C LEU A 141 -16.56 32.95 14.30
N GLY A 142 -15.98 33.99 14.89
CA GLY A 142 -15.76 35.29 14.25
C GLY A 142 -14.64 35.24 13.19
N PRO A 143 -14.34 36.36 12.51
CA PRO A 143 -13.35 36.43 11.43
C PRO A 143 -11.93 36.03 11.86
N ASP A 144 -11.62 36.14 13.15
CA ASP A 144 -10.32 35.76 13.74
C ASP A 144 -10.30 34.31 14.25
N GLY A 145 -11.39 33.56 14.07
CA GLY A 145 -11.49 32.15 14.48
C GLY A 145 -11.82 31.90 15.95
N LEU A 146 -12.19 32.94 16.71
CA LEU A 146 -12.62 32.86 18.11
C LEU A 146 -14.17 32.84 18.24
N PRO A 147 -14.75 32.21 19.29
CA PRO A 147 -16.19 32.15 19.49
C PRO A 147 -16.84 33.54 19.63
N ILE A 148 -17.97 33.76 18.94
CA ILE A 148 -18.64 35.06 18.83
C ILE A 148 -19.30 35.49 20.16
N ASP A 149 -19.73 34.54 20.98
CA ASP A 149 -20.33 34.83 22.30
C ASP A 149 -19.27 34.77 23.40
N ALA A 150 -18.36 35.73 23.36
CA ALA A 150 -17.47 36.02 24.47
C ALA A 150 -17.54 37.51 24.79
N ALA A 151 -18.64 37.92 25.44
CA ALA A 151 -18.48 38.92 26.48
C ALA A 151 -17.49 38.30 27.49
N GLY A 152 -16.20 38.59 27.31
CA GLY A 152 -15.17 38.27 28.29
C GLY A 152 -15.60 38.79 29.66
N PRO A 153 -15.00 38.30 30.76
CA PRO A 153 -15.42 38.68 32.10
C PRO A 153 -15.58 40.20 32.18
N VAL A 154 -16.78 40.64 32.51
CA VAL A 154 -17.14 42.06 32.65
C VAL A 154 -16.77 42.45 34.06
N GLY A 155 -16.02 43.54 34.21
CA GLY A 155 -15.78 44.12 35.53
C GLY A 155 -17.10 44.61 36.14
N GLU A 156 -17.13 44.84 37.45
CA GLU A 156 -18.34 45.22 38.20
C GLU A 156 -19.07 46.48 37.65
N ASP A 157 -18.39 47.27 36.82
CA ASP A 157 -18.91 48.46 36.12
C ASP A 157 -19.51 48.19 34.73
N GLY A 158 -19.66 46.93 34.33
CA GLY A 158 -20.34 46.55 33.07
C GLY A 158 -19.57 46.85 31.78
N LYS A 159 -18.24 47.07 31.85
CA LYS A 159 -17.35 47.25 30.68
C LYS A 159 -16.43 46.04 30.51
N PRO A 160 -16.09 45.65 29.26
CA PRO A 160 -15.19 44.52 29.01
C PRO A 160 -13.78 44.84 29.56
N ILE A 161 -13.17 43.88 30.27
CA ILE A 161 -11.88 44.06 30.96
C ILE A 161 -10.71 44.30 29.99
N LEU A 162 -10.86 43.94 28.71
CA LEU A 162 -9.86 44.17 27.68
C LEU A 162 -10.25 45.38 26.82
N ASP A 163 -9.59 46.51 27.07
CA ASP A 163 -9.80 47.76 26.34
C ASP A 163 -9.08 47.75 24.98
N ALA A 164 -9.82 47.35 23.93
CA ALA A 164 -9.33 47.26 22.56
C ALA A 164 -8.97 48.64 21.94
N SER A 165 -9.21 49.74 22.64
CA SER A 165 -8.88 51.10 22.18
C SER A 165 -7.38 51.42 22.15
N SER A 166 -6.56 50.61 22.82
CA SER A 166 -5.08 50.72 22.78
C SER A 166 -4.44 50.21 21.48
N LEU A 167 -5.19 49.55 20.60
CA LEU A 167 -4.68 48.96 19.35
C LEU A 167 -4.71 49.93 18.15
N HIS A 168 -5.24 51.14 18.29
CA HIS A 168 -5.27 52.13 17.21
C HIS A 168 -4.14 53.16 17.35
N ALA A 169 -2.92 52.74 17.03
CA ALA A 169 -1.80 53.63 16.75
C ALA A 169 -1.57 53.73 15.22
N PRO A 170 -1.38 54.92 14.63
CA PRO A 170 -1.16 55.07 13.20
C PRO A 170 0.28 54.69 12.86
N GLY A 171 0.50 53.45 12.44
CA GLY A 171 1.82 52.98 12.04
C GLY A 171 1.88 51.48 11.83
N ARG A 172 1.27 50.99 10.74
CA ARG A 172 1.40 49.59 10.31
C ARG A 172 2.89 49.26 10.06
N ARG A 173 3.54 48.55 10.99
CA ARG A 173 4.65 47.65 10.65
C ARG A 173 4.07 46.23 10.59
N ALA A 174 4.18 45.62 9.42
CA ALA A 174 3.75 44.25 9.17
C ALA A 174 4.64 43.29 9.95
N TYR A 175 4.07 42.57 10.92
CA TYR A 175 4.73 41.47 11.64
C TYR A 175 4.70 40.17 10.83
N ASN A 176 5.20 40.20 9.59
CA ASN A 176 5.46 39.00 8.80
C ASN A 176 6.96 38.92 8.44
N LYS A 177 7.81 39.00 9.46
CA LYS A 177 9.20 38.54 9.39
C LYS A 177 9.55 37.89 10.72
N PHE A 178 9.29 36.59 10.79
CA PHE A 178 10.08 35.70 11.62
C PHE A 178 11.42 35.58 10.89
N ASP A 179 12.48 36.16 11.44
CA ASP A 179 13.82 36.01 10.88
C ASP A 179 14.39 34.68 11.42
N ASP A 180 14.77 33.78 10.51
CA ASP A 180 15.28 32.42 10.81
C ASP A 180 16.62 32.40 11.57
N ASP A 181 17.22 33.58 11.82
CA ASP A 181 18.50 33.75 12.53
C ASP A 181 18.35 33.77 14.07
N ASP A 182 17.13 33.76 14.61
CA ASP A 182 16.86 33.70 16.07
C ASP A 182 16.86 32.26 16.64
N LEU A 183 17.16 31.24 15.82
CA LEU A 183 17.31 29.85 16.25
C LEU A 183 18.78 29.52 16.59
N ASP A 184 19.32 30.25 17.54
CA ASP A 184 20.55 29.88 18.25
C ASP A 184 20.27 28.66 19.15
N TRP A 185 20.62 27.48 18.65
CA TRP A 185 20.81 26.27 19.47
C TRP A 185 22.30 26.13 19.80
N SER A 186 22.75 26.87 20.80
CA SER A 186 24.00 26.61 21.51
C SER A 186 23.83 25.61 22.66
#